data_AF-A0A6J0YBA9-F1
#
_entry.id   AF-A0A6J0YBA9-F1
#
_cell.length_a   1.000
_cell.length_b   1.000
_cell.length_c   1.000
_cell.angle_alpha   90.00
_cell.angle_beta   90.00
_cell.angle_gamma   90.00
#
_symmetry.space_group_name_H-M   'P 1'
#
loop_
_entity.id
_entity.type
_entity.pdbx_description
1 polymer ?
#
loop_
_entity_poly.entity_id
_entity_poly.type
_entity_poly.pdbx_seq_one_letter_code
_entity_poly.pdbx_strand_id
1 'polypeptide(L)'
;MAQKDQLSDDEKFLFVDKNFINNPVAQADWAAKRLVWVPSEKQGFEAASIKEEKGDEVIVELVENGKKVTVGKDDIQKMNPPKFSKVEDMAELTCLNEASVLHNLRERYFSGLIYVKTAFSPHPGSTLIIIAP
;
A
#
# COMPACT_ATOMS: atom_id res chain seq x y z
N MET A 1 6.67 21.43 29.52
CA MET A 1 7.37 20.31 28.85
C MET A 1 6.65 19.03 29.23
N ALA A 2 6.10 18.30 28.26
CA ALA A 2 5.86 16.86 28.33
C ALA A 2 5.50 16.41 26.92
N GLN A 3 6.50 15.94 26.17
CA GLN A 3 6.28 15.21 24.91
C GLN A 3 5.53 13.93 25.26
N LYS A 4 4.31 13.78 24.75
CA LYS A 4 3.56 12.53 24.83
C LYS A 4 3.74 11.81 23.49
N ASP A 5 4.93 11.25 23.30
CA ASP A 5 5.42 10.69 22.03
C ASP A 5 5.25 9.15 21.94
N GLN A 6 4.38 8.56 22.75
CA GLN A 6 4.07 7.13 22.68
C GLN A 6 2.56 6.88 22.77
N LEU A 7 2.01 6.28 21.71
CA LEU A 7 0.65 5.72 21.67
C LEU A 7 0.55 4.58 22.68
N SER A 8 -0.55 4.52 23.44
CA SER A 8 -0.83 3.39 24.33
C SER A 8 -1.08 2.10 23.54
N ASP A 9 -1.02 0.95 24.22
CA ASP A 9 -1.15 -0.35 23.53
C ASP A 9 -2.50 -0.55 22.84
N ASP A 10 -3.58 0.04 23.37
CA ASP A 10 -4.90 0.11 22.74
C ASP A 10 -4.95 1.09 21.55
N GLU A 11 -4.27 2.24 21.65
CA GLU A 11 -4.18 3.23 20.57
C GLU A 11 -3.39 2.71 19.36
N LYS A 12 -2.44 1.78 19.55
CA LYS A 12 -1.69 1.12 18.46
C LYS A 12 -2.57 0.26 17.54
N PHE A 13 -3.71 -0.21 18.02
CA PHE A 13 -4.69 -0.96 17.21
C PHE A 13 -5.65 -0.04 16.44
N LEU A 14 -5.66 1.25 16.77
CA LEU A 14 -6.54 2.23 16.15
C LEU A 14 -5.80 3.16 15.21
N PHE A 15 -4.60 3.60 15.59
CA PHE A 15 -3.81 4.60 14.89
C PHE A 15 -2.49 4.04 14.38
N VAL A 16 -2.14 4.42 13.15
CA VAL A 16 -0.80 4.14 12.61
C VAL A 16 0.21 5.03 13.28
N ASP A 17 1.35 4.46 13.67
CA ASP A 17 2.49 5.22 14.17
C ASP A 17 3.07 6.11 13.05
N LYS A 18 2.73 7.40 13.08
CA LYS A 18 3.08 8.38 12.04
C LYS A 18 4.59 8.68 11.99
N ASN A 19 5.34 8.32 13.04
CA ASN A 19 6.79 8.54 13.08
C ASN A 19 7.54 7.60 12.10
N PHE A 20 6.94 6.47 11.72
CA PHE A 20 7.53 5.54 10.72
C PHE A 20 7.26 5.96 9.26
N ILE A 21 6.20 6.75 9.03
CA ILE A 21 5.69 7.10 7.68
C ILE A 21 6.62 8.09 6.96
N ASN A 22 7.39 8.89 7.70
CA ASN A 22 8.27 9.92 7.14
C ASN A 22 9.74 9.48 7.03
N ASN A 23 10.01 8.24 6.61
CA ASN A 23 11.38 7.78 6.35
C ASN A 23 11.85 8.27 4.96
N PRO A 24 12.82 9.19 4.86
CA PRO A 24 13.31 9.71 3.59
C PRO A 24 13.98 8.62 2.72
N VAL A 25 14.51 7.55 3.32
CA VAL A 25 15.12 6.43 2.58
C VAL A 25 14.06 5.66 1.80
N ALA A 26 12.91 5.37 2.41
CA ALA A 26 11.81 4.67 1.74
C ALA A 26 11.23 5.50 0.59
N GLN A 27 11.12 6.81 0.77
CA GLN A 27 10.65 7.73 -0.27
C GLN A 27 11.63 7.80 -1.46
N ALA A 28 12.93 7.89 -1.18
CA ALA A 28 13.96 7.89 -2.22
C ALA A 28 14.00 6.57 -3.00
N ASP A 29 13.89 5.44 -2.31
CA ASP A 29 13.87 4.12 -2.91
C ASP A 29 12.66 3.91 -3.84
N TRP A 30 11.47 4.36 -3.42
CA TRP A 30 10.27 4.30 -4.25
C TRP A 30 10.42 5.12 -5.53
N ALA A 31 10.92 6.36 -5.40
CA ALA A 31 11.12 7.25 -6.55
C ALA A 31 12.17 6.70 -7.52
N ALA A 32 13.25 6.12 -7.00
CA ALA A 32 14.34 5.58 -7.81
C ALA A 32 13.96 4.28 -8.55
N LYS A 33 13.12 3.43 -7.97
CA LYS A 33 12.89 2.06 -8.46
C LYS A 33 11.69 1.92 -9.42
N ARG A 34 10.98 3.02 -9.75
CA ARG A 34 9.77 2.99 -10.61
C ARG A 34 8.83 1.84 -10.22
N LEU A 35 8.49 1.76 -8.94
CA LEU A 35 7.75 0.63 -8.41
C LEU A 35 6.31 0.60 -8.92
N VAL A 36 5.85 -0.62 -9.22
CA VAL A 36 4.53 -0.93 -9.74
C VAL A 36 4.02 -2.22 -9.12
N TRP A 37 2.70 -2.42 -9.19
CA TRP A 37 2.05 -3.67 -8.87
C TRP A 37 1.86 -4.51 -10.12
N VAL A 38 2.16 -5.80 -10.02
CA VAL A 38 1.90 -6.78 -11.08
C VAL A 38 1.09 -7.96 -10.55
N PRO A 39 0.29 -8.64 -11.40
CA PRO A 39 -0.50 -9.78 -10.98
C PRO A 39 0.37 -10.92 -10.44
N SER A 40 -0.11 -11.58 -9.39
CA SER A 40 0.57 -12.71 -8.74
C SER A 40 -0.42 -13.80 -8.37
N GLU A 41 -0.18 -15.04 -8.78
CA GLU A 41 -1.06 -16.17 -8.44
C GLU A 41 -1.12 -16.46 -6.94
N LYS A 42 -0.06 -16.12 -6.19
CA LYS A 42 0.03 -16.40 -4.76
C LYS A 42 -0.54 -15.28 -3.89
N GLN A 43 -0.36 -14.04 -4.32
CA GLN A 43 -0.64 -12.86 -3.49
C GLN A 43 -1.72 -11.96 -4.09
N GLY A 44 -2.32 -12.31 -5.23
CA GLY A 44 -3.16 -11.42 -6.03
C GLY A 44 -2.31 -10.40 -6.80
N PHE A 45 -1.54 -9.58 -6.06
CA PHE A 45 -0.58 -8.62 -6.61
C PHE A 45 0.73 -8.62 -5.82
N GLU A 46 1.83 -8.34 -6.50
CA GLU A 46 3.16 -8.21 -5.90
C GLU A 46 3.89 -6.97 -6.44
N ALA A 47 4.82 -6.44 -5.63
CA ALA A 47 5.58 -5.25 -5.99
C ALA A 47 6.72 -5.61 -6.95
N ALA A 48 6.87 -4.82 -8.02
CA ALA A 48 7.92 -4.99 -9.01
C ALA A 48 8.50 -3.64 -9.46
N SER A 49 9.74 -3.66 -9.95
CA SER A 49 10.43 -2.50 -10.52
C SER A 49 10.48 -2.64 -12.03
N ILE A 50 10.04 -1.61 -12.77
CA ILE A 50 10.16 -1.59 -14.23
C ILE A 50 11.64 -1.53 -14.63
N LYS A 51 12.08 -2.48 -15.45
CA LYS A 51 13.44 -2.52 -15.99
C LYS A 51 13.50 -2.12 -17.45
N GLU A 52 12.56 -2.59 -18.27
CA GLU A 52 12.55 -2.33 -19.70
C GLU A 52 11.12 -2.32 -20.24
N GLU A 53 10.83 -1.43 -21.19
CA GLU A 53 9.54 -1.35 -21.89
C GLU A 53 9.75 -1.78 -23.35
N LYS A 54 9.04 -2.83 -23.80
CA LYS A 54 9.12 -3.41 -25.14
C LYS A 54 7.75 -3.37 -25.82
N GLY A 55 7.43 -2.24 -26.45
CA GLY A 55 6.13 -2.08 -27.10
C GLY A 55 4.98 -2.18 -26.10
N ASP A 56 4.17 -3.23 -26.24
CA ASP A 56 3.01 -3.52 -25.40
C ASP A 56 3.33 -4.36 -24.14
N GLU A 57 4.56 -4.84 -24.02
CA GLU A 57 5.03 -5.60 -22.86
C GLU A 57 6.10 -4.82 -22.07
N VAL A 58 6.22 -5.14 -20.79
CA VAL A 58 7.21 -4.55 -19.87
C VAL A 58 7.91 -5.66 -19.11
N ILE A 59 9.24 -5.59 -19.07
CA ILE A 59 10.06 -6.45 -18.22
C ILE A 59 10.16 -5.76 -16.86
N VAL A 60 9.66 -6.44 -15.85
CA VAL A 60 9.72 -6.00 -14.46
C VAL A 60 10.56 -6.97 -13.64
N GLU A 61 11.13 -6.49 -12.55
CA GLU A 61 11.86 -7.30 -11.57
C GLU A 61 11.09 -7.30 -10.25
N LEU A 62 10.68 -8.47 -9.79
CA LEU A 62 9.93 -8.66 -8.56
C LEU A 62 10.79 -8.26 -7.37
N VAL A 63 10.25 -7.44 -6.47
CA VAL A 63 10.98 -6.92 -5.29
C VAL A 63 11.27 -8.04 -4.29
N GLU A 64 10.38 -9.02 -4.17
CA GLU A 64 10.49 -10.10 -3.17
C GLU A 64 11.65 -11.07 -3.44
N ASN A 65 11.84 -11.45 -4.71
CA ASN A 65 12.77 -12.53 -5.09
C ASN A 65 13.76 -12.13 -6.19
N GLY A 66 13.70 -10.90 -6.71
CA GLY A 66 14.58 -10.41 -7.78
C GLY A 66 14.35 -11.08 -9.14
N LYS A 67 13.32 -11.90 -9.31
CA LYS A 67 13.01 -12.58 -10.57
C LYS A 67 12.52 -11.55 -11.58
N LYS A 68 13.01 -11.65 -12.81
CA LYS A 68 12.50 -10.86 -13.94
C LYS A 68 11.34 -11.58 -14.60
N VAL A 69 10.26 -10.86 -14.84
CA VAL A 69 9.06 -11.35 -15.52
C VAL A 69 8.62 -10.34 -16.57
N THR A 70 8.04 -10.83 -17.65
CA THR A 70 7.43 -10.00 -18.68
C THR A 70 5.93 -9.95 -18.42
N VAL A 71 5.36 -8.75 -18.41
CA VAL A 71 3.94 -8.50 -18.17
C VAL A 71 3.41 -7.55 -19.23
N GLY A 72 2.13 -7.67 -19.57
CA GLY A 72 1.47 -6.70 -20.44
C GLY A 72 1.45 -5.32 -19.78
N LYS A 73 1.62 -4.25 -20.56
CA LYS A 73 1.64 -2.88 -20.03
C LYS A 73 0.32 -2.50 -19.35
N ASP A 74 -0.79 -3.06 -19.81
CA ASP A 74 -2.13 -2.84 -19.26
C ASP A 74 -2.38 -3.59 -17.94
N ASP A 75 -1.60 -4.63 -17.63
CA ASP A 75 -1.71 -5.40 -16.40
C ASP A 75 -0.96 -4.76 -15.22
N ILE A 76 -0.16 -3.73 -15.50
CA ILE A 76 0.66 -3.04 -14.51
C ILE A 76 -0.15 -1.94 -13.83
N GLN A 77 -0.22 -1.97 -12.50
CA GLN A 77 -0.89 -0.93 -11.73
C GLN A 77 0.13 -0.03 -11.03
N LYS A 78 -0.13 1.28 -11.00
CA LYS A 78 0.76 2.24 -10.32
C LYS A 78 0.81 1.97 -8.81
N MET A 79 2.01 1.95 -8.24
CA MET A 79 2.19 1.81 -6.80
C MET A 79 2.10 3.18 -6.12
N ASN A 80 1.34 3.27 -5.03
CA ASN A 80 1.31 4.45 -4.20
C ASN A 80 2.66 4.68 -3.50
N PRO A 81 3.08 5.94 -3.28
CA PRO A 81 4.25 6.24 -2.46
C PRO A 81 4.14 5.64 -1.04
N PRO A 82 5.27 5.29 -0.37
CA PRO A 82 5.27 4.68 0.96
C PRO A 82 4.56 5.50 2.04
N LYS A 83 4.49 6.83 1.87
CA LYS A 83 3.73 7.72 2.77
C LYS A 83 2.22 7.43 2.83
N PHE A 84 1.70 6.66 1.87
CA PHE A 84 0.31 6.21 1.82
C PHE A 84 0.13 4.75 2.27
N SER A 85 1.13 4.16 2.93
CA SER A 85 0.99 2.87 3.60
C SER A 85 0.09 3.00 4.83
N LYS A 86 -0.78 2.01 5.04
CA LYS A 86 -1.73 1.89 6.15
C LYS A 86 -2.71 3.07 6.29
N VAL A 87 -3.10 3.74 5.21
CA VAL A 87 -4.10 4.82 5.29
C VAL A 87 -5.40 4.33 5.92
N GLU A 88 -5.97 5.16 6.80
CA GLU A 88 -7.25 4.86 7.47
C GLU A 88 -8.43 5.04 6.53
N ASP A 89 -8.32 5.99 5.59
CA ASP A 89 -9.29 6.23 4.53
C ASP A 89 -8.69 5.86 3.18
N MET A 90 -9.31 4.87 2.52
CA MET A 90 -8.87 4.41 1.20
C MET A 90 -8.96 5.51 0.13
N ALA A 91 -9.80 6.54 0.33
CA ALA A 91 -9.87 7.68 -0.58
C ALA A 91 -8.63 8.60 -0.54
N GLU A 92 -7.77 8.45 0.47
CA GLU A 92 -6.51 9.20 0.55
C GLU A 92 -5.40 8.62 -0.34
N LEU A 93 -5.60 7.42 -0.91
CA LEU A 93 -4.67 6.83 -1.87
C LEU A 93 -4.60 7.68 -3.14
N THR A 94 -3.39 7.97 -3.63
CA THR A 94 -3.21 8.71 -4.88
C THR A 94 -3.61 7.88 -6.10
N CYS A 95 -3.34 6.58 -6.06
CA CYS A 95 -3.73 5.62 -7.07
C CYS A 95 -4.74 4.65 -6.44
N LEU A 96 -6.02 4.86 -6.71
CA LEU A 96 -7.09 3.97 -6.26
C LEU A 96 -7.23 2.80 -7.25
N ASN A 97 -6.38 1.80 -7.09
CA ASN A 97 -6.42 0.56 -7.87
C ASN A 97 -6.54 -0.66 -6.95
N GLU A 98 -6.96 -1.79 -7.53
CA GLU A 98 -7.25 -3.01 -6.78
C GLU A 98 -6.03 -3.48 -5.96
N ALA A 99 -4.83 -3.41 -6.56
CA ALA A 99 -3.61 -3.80 -5.89
C ALA A 99 -3.30 -2.92 -4.67
N SER A 100 -3.51 -1.60 -4.77
CA SER A 100 -3.26 -0.66 -3.68
C SER A 100 -4.26 -0.81 -2.54
N VAL A 101 -5.53 -1.06 -2.86
CA VAL A 101 -6.57 -1.33 -1.86
C VAL A 101 -6.24 -2.64 -1.13
N LEU A 102 -5.95 -3.72 -1.87
CA LEU A 102 -5.59 -5.01 -1.29
C LEU A 102 -4.34 -4.90 -0.41
N HIS A 103 -3.32 -4.19 -0.86
CA HIS A 103 -2.09 -3.98 -0.10
C HIS A 103 -2.37 -3.23 1.20
N ASN A 104 -3.12 -2.13 1.15
CA ASN A 104 -3.45 -1.36 2.35
C ASN A 104 -4.26 -2.19 3.37
N LEU A 105 -5.25 -2.97 2.90
CA LEU A 105 -6.02 -3.88 3.75
C LEU A 105 -5.11 -4.92 4.42
N ARG A 106 -4.22 -5.54 3.64
CA ARG A 106 -3.27 -6.55 4.12
C ARG A 106 -2.35 -5.99 5.19
N GLU A 107 -1.73 -4.83 4.94
CA GLU A 107 -0.81 -4.21 5.90
C GLU A 107 -1.52 -3.82 7.20
N ARG A 108 -2.76 -3.31 7.10
CA ARG A 108 -3.59 -2.99 8.27
C ARG A 108 -3.96 -4.25 9.04
N TYR A 109 -4.40 -5.32 8.36
CA TYR A 109 -4.71 -6.60 8.98
C TYR A 109 -3.54 -7.18 9.77
N PHE A 110 -2.34 -7.27 9.17
CA PHE A 110 -1.15 -7.78 9.87
C PHE A 110 -0.66 -6.86 10.99
N SER A 111 -1.03 -5.57 10.96
CA SER A 111 -0.71 -4.62 12.04
C SER A 111 -1.76 -4.60 13.15
N GLY A 112 -2.81 -5.44 13.09
CA GLY A 112 -3.92 -5.41 14.03
C GLY A 112 -4.85 -4.20 13.87
N LEU A 113 -4.70 -3.43 12.79
CA LEU A 113 -5.51 -2.27 12.46
C LEU A 113 -6.79 -2.74 11.76
N ILE A 114 -7.72 -3.29 12.52
CA ILE A 114 -8.92 -3.95 12.01
C ILE A 114 -9.96 -2.99 11.41
N TYR A 115 -9.76 -1.69 11.57
CA TYR A 115 -10.68 -0.66 11.13
C TYR A 115 -10.17 0.06 9.90
N VAL A 116 -10.99 0.11 8.84
CA VAL A 116 -10.70 0.91 7.64
C VAL A 116 -11.96 1.61 7.15
N LYS A 117 -11.82 2.87 6.72
CA LYS A 117 -12.87 3.66 6.10
C LYS A 117 -12.74 3.52 4.58
N THR A 118 -13.86 3.23 3.92
CA THR A 118 -13.96 3.24 2.47
C THR A 118 -14.96 4.31 2.06
N ALA A 119 -14.66 5.10 1.02
CA ALA A 119 -15.44 6.28 0.65
C ALA A 119 -16.76 5.98 -0.09
N PHE A 120 -17.44 4.88 0.26
CA PHE A 120 -18.73 4.53 -0.34
C PHE A 120 -19.90 4.83 0.59
N SER A 121 -20.07 6.10 1.02
CA SER A 121 -21.40 6.67 1.34
C SER A 121 -21.32 8.16 1.71
N PRO A 122 -22.19 9.03 1.17
CA PRO A 122 -22.34 10.43 1.60
C PRO A 122 -23.15 10.59 2.90
N HIS A 123 -23.45 9.51 3.63
CA HIS A 123 -24.22 9.57 4.88
C HIS A 123 -23.30 9.67 6.13
N PRO A 124 -23.70 10.39 7.18
CA PRO A 124 -22.97 10.49 8.45
C PRO A 124 -23.05 9.15 9.19
N GLY A 125 -22.14 8.25 8.83
CA GLY A 125 -22.10 6.88 9.29
C GLY A 125 -21.14 6.11 8.40
N SER A 126 -19.87 6.51 8.39
CA SER A 126 -18.81 5.86 7.61
C SER A 126 -18.87 4.36 7.84
N THR A 127 -19.07 3.57 6.79
CA THR A 127 -19.03 2.11 6.89
C THR A 127 -17.61 1.71 7.27
N LEU A 128 -17.45 1.43 8.56
CA LEU A 128 -16.25 0.88 9.13
C LEU A 128 -16.19 -0.58 8.72
N ILE A 129 -15.33 -0.92 7.76
CA ILE A 129 -15.07 -2.34 7.48
C ILE A 129 -14.22 -2.84 8.63
N ILE A 130 -14.79 -3.71 9.46
CA ILE A 130 -14.07 -4.47 10.47
C ILE A 130 -13.48 -5.67 9.76
N ILE A 131 -12.16 -5.69 9.56
CA ILE A 131 -11.45 -6.90 9.15
C ILE A 131 -11.26 -7.74 10.42
N ALA A 132 -12.30 -8.48 10.79
CA ALA A 132 -12.23 -9.42 11.91
C ALA A 132 -11.35 -10.63 11.51
N PRO A 133 -10.58 -11.20 12.45
CA PRO A 133 -9.84 -12.45 12.24
C PRO A 133 -10.75 -13.65 11.97
#